data_AF-A0A5C7SJI0-F1
#
_entry.id   AF-A0A5C7SJI0-F1
#
_cell.length_a   1.000
_cell.length_b   1.000
_cell.length_c   1.000
_cell.angle_alpha   90.00
_cell.angle_beta   90.00
_cell.angle_gamma   90.00
#
_symmetry.space_group_name_H-M   'P 1'
#
loop_
_entity.id
_entity.type
_entity.pdbx_description
1 polymer ?
#
loop_
_entity_poly.entity_id
_entity_poly.type
_entity_poly.pdbx_seq_one_letter_code
_entity_poly.pdbx_strand_id
1 'polypeptide(L)'
;MKKFAVAATVAALATASSASFAASYATTFAGLTGDFVISDFGTNTAGPTLPDPSNNWFKVTLTNVDGKVTIQVPPAGNYNIYALAGTSSLIDYDGIVGPDLGAVYPTTTKVGSGNVAVTNTSSSLVEFDFNGVNSTSLKLDGVLQSIPYTTGAITISGAGATSLFGTLLGLGSFLVNPVSGTVDVSYKLFQDSIEILIDETNLVGGSFEDALLALDNLPAVNPFSLPAGNRNAIIDGTFAANGVLFTVPEPATLGMLGLGLAGLAAARRRKAA
;
A
#
# COMPACT_ATOMS: atom_id res chain seq x y z
N MET A 1 -53.53 16.95 23.59
CA MET A 1 -53.10 16.17 22.40
C MET A 1 -51.82 16.79 21.83
N LYS A 2 -51.11 16.03 20.98
CA LYS A 2 -49.98 16.37 20.09
C LYS A 2 -50.04 17.83 19.53
N LYS A 3 -48.95 18.53 19.16
CA LYS A 3 -47.77 18.09 18.39
C LYS A 3 -46.46 18.88 18.68
N PHE A 4 -45.37 18.26 18.23
CA PHE A 4 -43.94 18.55 18.25
C PHE A 4 -43.39 19.95 17.87
N ALA A 5 -42.36 20.31 18.65
CA ALA A 5 -41.09 20.98 18.35
C ALA A 5 -40.63 21.32 16.90
N VAL A 6 -39.91 22.44 16.82
CA VAL A 6 -38.64 22.65 16.08
C VAL A 6 -37.70 23.36 17.07
N ALA A 7 -36.82 22.64 17.78
CA ALA A 7 -35.45 22.28 17.36
C ALA A 7 -34.53 23.51 17.27
N ALA A 8 -33.67 23.70 18.27
CA ALA A 8 -32.72 24.81 18.33
C ALA A 8 -31.55 24.60 17.35
N THR A 9 -31.06 25.69 16.76
CA THR A 9 -29.85 25.74 15.92
C THR A 9 -28.56 25.66 16.75
N VAL A 10 -28.47 24.62 17.59
CA VAL A 10 -27.25 24.20 18.28
C VAL A 10 -26.84 22.82 17.77
N ALA A 11 -26.56 22.78 16.47
CA ALA A 11 -25.35 22.13 16.02
C ALA A 11 -24.22 23.13 16.36
N ALA A 12 -23.53 23.03 17.50
CA ALA A 12 -22.77 21.85 17.90
C ALA A 12 -22.16 21.24 16.64
N LEU A 13 -20.92 21.54 16.30
CA LEU A 13 -19.79 20.96 17.04
C LEU A 13 -20.05 19.50 17.43
N ALA A 14 -20.67 18.75 16.51
CA ALA A 14 -20.29 17.38 16.26
C ALA A 14 -18.79 17.38 15.90
N THR A 15 -17.97 17.46 16.94
CA THR A 15 -16.92 16.46 17.11
C THR A 15 -17.56 15.14 16.69
N ALA A 16 -17.22 14.67 15.48
CA ALA A 16 -17.60 13.34 15.08
C ALA A 16 -17.11 12.45 16.21
N SER A 17 -18.03 11.78 16.92
CA SER A 17 -17.69 10.94 18.05
C SER A 17 -16.83 9.83 17.46
N SER A 18 -15.51 10.00 17.56
CA SER A 18 -14.52 9.12 16.97
C SER A 18 -14.82 7.76 17.55
N ALA A 19 -15.46 6.90 16.74
CA ALA A 19 -15.93 5.62 17.19
C ALA A 19 -14.73 4.94 17.84
N SER A 20 -14.87 4.56 19.11
CA SER A 20 -13.76 4.11 19.94
C SER A 20 -13.39 2.67 19.59
N PHE A 21 -13.09 2.46 18.31
CA PHE A 21 -12.20 1.42 17.85
C PHE A 21 -10.95 1.47 18.74
N ALA A 22 -10.64 0.36 19.39
CA ALA A 22 -9.33 0.18 20.00
C ALA A 22 -8.32 -0.03 18.87
N ALA A 23 -7.98 1.06 18.18
CA ALA A 23 -7.01 1.09 17.09
C ALA A 23 -5.69 0.54 17.62
N SER A 24 -5.40 -0.72 17.27
CA SER A 24 -4.37 -1.50 17.96
C SER A 24 -2.98 -1.26 17.36
N TYR A 25 -2.96 -1.01 16.05
CA TYR A 25 -1.80 -0.81 15.18
C TYR A 25 -2.23 0.06 13.99
N ALA A 26 -1.43 1.07 13.64
CA ALA A 26 -1.70 1.99 12.55
C ALA A 26 -0.47 2.25 11.65
N THR A 27 -0.75 2.57 10.39
CA THR A 27 0.18 2.98 9.33
C THR A 27 -0.09 4.45 9.04
N THR A 28 0.82 5.33 9.45
CA THR A 28 0.69 6.78 9.29
C THR A 28 1.62 7.27 8.19
N PHE A 29 1.06 7.98 7.21
CA PHE A 29 1.76 8.69 6.15
C PHE A 29 1.67 10.19 6.45
N ALA A 30 2.81 10.86 6.61
CA ALA A 30 2.89 12.29 6.87
C ALA A 30 3.56 12.98 5.69
N GLY A 31 2.73 13.43 4.74
CA GLY A 31 3.18 14.10 3.51
C GLY A 31 4.14 13.27 2.65
N LEU A 32 3.93 11.96 2.57
CA LEU A 32 4.82 11.09 1.78
C LEU A 32 4.60 11.37 0.29
N THR A 33 5.66 11.77 -0.42
CA THR A 33 5.65 12.01 -1.87
C THR A 33 6.92 11.48 -2.52
N GLY A 34 6.91 11.30 -3.83
CA GLY A 34 8.10 10.98 -4.62
C GLY A 34 7.75 10.52 -6.03
N ASP A 35 8.78 10.08 -6.75
CA ASP A 35 8.64 9.41 -8.05
C ASP A 35 8.59 7.90 -7.84
N PHE A 36 7.94 7.18 -8.75
CA PHE A 36 7.92 5.72 -8.77
C PHE A 36 8.18 5.16 -10.17
N VAL A 37 8.73 3.95 -10.21
CA VAL A 37 8.87 3.12 -11.42
C VAL A 37 8.46 1.69 -11.07
N ILE A 38 7.37 1.21 -11.65
CA ILE A 38 6.97 -0.20 -11.63
C ILE A 38 7.59 -0.88 -12.86
N SER A 39 8.31 -1.98 -12.66
CA SER A 39 8.97 -2.73 -13.73
C SER A 39 8.90 -4.23 -13.51
N ASP A 40 9.34 -4.98 -14.53
CA ASP A 40 9.52 -6.44 -14.53
C ASP A 40 8.21 -7.27 -14.53
N PHE A 41 7.03 -6.64 -14.47
CA PHE A 41 5.70 -7.30 -14.52
C PHE A 41 5.34 -7.94 -15.89
N GLY A 42 6.27 -8.02 -16.83
CA GLY A 42 6.03 -8.56 -18.17
C GLY A 42 7.18 -8.30 -19.14
N THR A 43 6.98 -8.76 -20.39
CA THR A 43 7.93 -8.59 -21.49
C THR A 43 7.51 -7.45 -22.43
N ASN A 44 8.43 -6.50 -22.63
CA ASN A 44 8.34 -5.47 -23.67
C ASN A 44 8.40 -6.13 -25.06
N THR A 45 7.45 -5.80 -25.94
CA THR A 45 7.42 -6.33 -27.33
C THR A 45 7.11 -5.22 -28.34
N ALA A 46 7.23 -5.51 -29.63
CA ALA A 46 6.80 -4.59 -30.70
C ALA A 46 5.26 -4.49 -30.87
N GLY A 47 4.49 -4.96 -29.90
CA GLY A 47 3.03 -5.02 -29.89
C GLY A 47 2.48 -4.81 -28.48
N PRO A 48 1.53 -5.64 -28.00
CA PRO A 48 1.16 -5.68 -26.59
C PRO A 48 2.32 -6.12 -25.68
N THR A 49 2.39 -5.59 -24.45
CA THR A 49 3.20 -6.18 -23.38
C THR A 49 2.60 -7.54 -23.03
N LEU A 50 3.42 -8.58 -22.99
CA LEU A 50 2.98 -9.95 -22.68
C LEU A 50 3.40 -10.34 -21.25
N PRO A 51 2.64 -11.20 -20.55
CA PRO A 51 3.14 -11.83 -19.32
C PRO A 51 4.49 -12.49 -19.58
N ASP A 52 5.44 -12.31 -18.67
CA ASP A 52 6.67 -13.10 -18.67
C ASP A 52 6.40 -14.41 -17.92
N PRO A 53 6.56 -15.60 -18.53
CA PRO A 53 6.28 -16.87 -17.88
C PRO A 53 7.43 -17.36 -16.97
N SER A 54 8.47 -16.55 -16.74
CA SER A 54 9.63 -16.89 -15.92
C SER A 54 9.66 -16.22 -14.54
N ASN A 55 8.74 -15.27 -14.29
CA ASN A 55 8.49 -14.65 -13.00
C ASN A 55 6.98 -14.55 -12.70
N ASN A 56 6.66 -14.59 -11.42
CA ASN A 56 5.42 -14.11 -10.83
C ASN A 56 5.80 -13.04 -9.79
N TRP A 57 6.53 -12.01 -10.21
CA TRP A 57 7.01 -10.95 -9.33
C TRP A 57 7.34 -9.68 -10.11
N PHE A 58 7.11 -8.54 -9.49
CA PHE A 58 7.43 -7.23 -10.06
C PHE A 58 8.12 -6.32 -9.04
N LYS A 59 8.84 -5.32 -9.55
CA LYS A 59 9.59 -4.35 -8.73
C LYS A 59 8.87 -3.01 -8.76
N VAL A 60 8.69 -2.39 -7.60
CA VAL A 60 8.33 -0.96 -7.46
C VAL A 60 9.53 -0.23 -6.89
N THR A 61 10.15 0.63 -7.69
CA THR A 61 11.27 1.48 -7.26
C THR A 61 10.73 2.86 -6.94
N LEU A 62 10.99 3.37 -5.74
CA LEU A 62 10.64 4.73 -5.33
C LEU A 62 11.91 5.59 -5.27
N THR A 63 11.85 6.80 -5.82
CA THR A 63 12.98 7.76 -5.88
C THR A 63 12.52 9.17 -5.52
N ASN A 64 13.45 10.04 -5.13
CA ASN A 64 13.15 11.42 -4.69
C ASN A 64 12.09 11.48 -3.57
N VAL A 65 12.05 10.44 -2.73
CA VAL A 65 11.05 10.30 -1.67
C VAL A 65 11.28 11.36 -0.59
N ASP A 66 10.21 12.03 -0.18
CA ASP A 66 10.18 12.99 0.92
C ASP A 66 8.98 12.75 1.84
N GLY A 67 9.07 13.18 3.09
CA GLY A 67 8.04 12.96 4.12
C GLY A 67 8.33 11.76 5.02
N LYS A 68 7.34 11.36 5.83
CA LYS A 68 7.56 10.35 6.89
C LYS A 68 6.53 9.25 6.85
N VAL A 69 6.94 8.03 7.22
CA VAL A 69 6.04 6.89 7.40
C VAL A 69 6.31 6.25 8.76
N THR A 70 5.29 6.18 9.61
CA THR A 70 5.39 5.57 10.94
C THR A 70 4.38 4.44 11.04
N ILE A 71 4.85 3.23 11.36
CA ILE A 71 4.01 2.04 11.27
C ILE A 71 4.18 1.14 12.47
N GLN A 72 3.07 0.88 13.15
CA GLN A 72 2.97 -0.11 14.20
C GLN A 72 2.72 -1.47 13.55
N VAL A 73 3.57 -2.45 13.87
CA VAL A 73 3.54 -3.78 13.26
C VAL A 73 2.55 -4.65 14.04
N PRO A 74 1.38 -5.00 13.48
CA PRO A 74 0.49 -5.98 14.11
C PRO A 74 1.17 -7.36 14.20
N PRO A 75 0.92 -8.14 15.26
CA PRO A 75 1.33 -9.54 15.30
C PRO A 75 0.61 -10.35 14.21
N ALA A 76 1.17 -11.52 13.87
CA ALA A 76 0.51 -12.48 12.99
C ALA A 76 -0.90 -12.79 13.51
N GLY A 77 -1.88 -12.62 12.63
CA GLY A 77 -3.21 -12.22 13.04
C GLY A 77 -3.89 -11.49 11.88
N ASN A 78 -5.12 -11.06 12.08
CA ASN A 78 -6.03 -10.88 10.94
C ASN A 78 -7.07 -9.88 11.58
N TYR A 79 -7.20 -8.67 11.01
CA TYR A 79 -7.81 -7.48 11.65
C TYR A 79 -9.06 -6.92 10.93
N ASN A 80 -9.00 -5.69 10.42
CA ASN A 80 -9.90 -5.00 9.50
C ASN A 80 -9.19 -3.71 9.09
N ILE A 81 -9.24 -3.34 7.80
CA ILE A 81 -8.55 -2.14 7.31
C ILE A 81 -9.51 -0.97 7.23
N TYR A 82 -9.23 0.08 8.00
CA TYR A 82 -9.90 1.37 7.88
C TYR A 82 -8.91 2.44 7.44
N ALA A 83 -9.27 3.21 6.42
CA ALA A 83 -8.68 4.52 6.18
C ALA A 83 -9.39 5.54 7.06
N LEU A 84 -8.63 6.36 7.79
CA LEU A 84 -9.17 7.45 8.62
C LEU A 84 -9.62 8.61 7.73
N ALA A 85 -10.62 9.38 8.18
CA ALA A 85 -11.04 10.60 7.48
C ALA A 85 -9.84 11.54 7.22
N GLY A 86 -9.70 12.00 5.97
CA GLY A 86 -8.56 12.80 5.51
C GLY A 86 -7.38 11.99 4.96
N THR A 87 -7.50 10.66 4.88
CA THR A 87 -6.49 9.80 4.24
C THR A 87 -6.60 9.86 2.72
N SER A 88 -5.46 9.90 2.03
CA SER A 88 -5.36 9.87 0.57
C SER A 88 -4.16 9.03 0.12
N SER A 89 -4.33 8.35 -1.01
CA SER A 89 -3.28 7.64 -1.75
C SER A 89 -3.53 7.96 -3.22
N LEU A 90 -2.59 8.60 -3.90
CA LEU A 90 -2.75 9.18 -5.23
C LEU A 90 -1.55 8.86 -6.12
N ILE A 91 -1.82 8.64 -7.41
CA ILE A 91 -0.84 8.35 -8.47
C ILE A 91 -1.17 9.24 -9.68
N ASP A 92 -0.14 9.89 -10.24
CA ASP A 92 -0.12 10.70 -11.47
C ASP A 92 0.95 10.04 -12.37
N TYR A 93 0.54 9.51 -13.54
CA TYR A 93 1.39 8.70 -14.42
C TYR A 93 1.19 8.99 -15.92
N ASP A 94 0.22 9.83 -16.31
CA ASP A 94 0.06 10.28 -17.70
C ASP A 94 0.91 11.50 -18.07
N GLY A 95 1.49 12.19 -17.07
CA GLY A 95 2.32 13.39 -17.23
C GLY A 95 1.54 14.71 -17.33
N ILE A 96 0.22 14.69 -17.13
CA ILE A 96 -0.68 15.84 -17.04
C ILE A 96 -1.06 16.05 -15.58
N VAL A 97 -0.48 17.08 -14.95
CA VAL A 97 -0.62 17.41 -13.51
C VAL A 97 -2.01 17.14 -12.93
N GLY A 98 -2.16 16.01 -12.24
CA GLY A 98 -3.40 15.53 -11.67
C GLY A 98 -3.38 14.02 -11.40
N PRO A 99 -4.06 13.53 -10.34
CA PRO A 99 -4.07 12.10 -10.04
C PRO A 99 -4.98 11.32 -11.00
N ASP A 100 -4.39 10.48 -11.85
CA ASP A 100 -5.08 9.47 -12.66
C ASP A 100 -5.74 8.37 -11.80
N LEU A 101 -5.04 7.97 -10.75
CA LEU A 101 -5.34 6.77 -9.95
C LEU A 101 -5.24 7.07 -8.45
N GLY A 102 -5.88 6.20 -7.66
CA GLY A 102 -5.92 6.29 -6.20
C GLY A 102 -7.29 6.61 -5.62
N ALA A 103 -7.29 7.05 -4.36
CA ALA A 103 -8.48 7.34 -3.57
C ALA A 103 -8.25 8.43 -2.50
N VAL A 104 -9.32 9.15 -2.18
CA VAL A 104 -9.39 10.08 -1.04
C VAL A 104 -10.57 9.68 -0.16
N TYR A 105 -10.35 9.57 1.15
CA TYR A 105 -11.35 9.13 2.11
C TYR A 105 -11.79 10.32 2.99
N PRO A 106 -12.84 11.08 2.61
CA PRO A 106 -13.33 12.23 3.39
C PRO A 106 -13.97 11.81 4.72
N THR A 107 -14.31 10.53 4.87
CA THR A 107 -14.84 9.91 6.08
C THR A 107 -14.12 8.60 6.36
N THR A 108 -14.07 8.18 7.63
CA THR A 108 -13.47 6.90 8.01
C THR A 108 -14.19 5.74 7.33
N THR A 109 -13.46 4.96 6.53
CA THR A 109 -14.02 3.98 5.59
C THR A 109 -13.28 2.65 5.69
N LYS A 110 -14.01 1.51 5.68
CA LYS A 110 -13.37 0.18 5.57
C LYS A 110 -12.89 0.00 4.13
N VAL A 111 -11.60 -0.30 3.96
CA VAL A 111 -10.95 -0.47 2.66
C VAL A 111 -10.46 -1.91 2.40
N GLY A 112 -10.43 -2.80 3.39
CA GLY A 112 -10.00 -4.19 3.15
C GLY A 112 -10.12 -5.15 4.34
N SER A 113 -9.94 -6.45 4.05
CA SER A 113 -9.94 -7.57 5.02
C SER A 113 -9.27 -8.84 4.43
N GLY A 114 -8.71 -9.73 5.27
CA GLY A 114 -7.73 -10.78 4.87
C GLY A 114 -6.64 -11.06 5.94
N ASN A 115 -5.69 -11.98 5.75
CA ASN A 115 -4.73 -12.41 6.79
C ASN A 115 -3.37 -11.68 6.74
N VAL A 116 -2.81 -11.37 7.92
CA VAL A 116 -1.44 -10.89 8.12
C VAL A 116 -0.58 -12.01 8.71
N ALA A 117 0.56 -12.28 8.08
CA ALA A 117 1.65 -13.04 8.69
C ALA A 117 2.96 -12.27 8.53
N VAL A 118 3.27 -11.38 9.49
CA VAL A 118 4.60 -10.75 9.57
C VAL A 118 5.61 -11.78 10.04
N THR A 119 6.07 -12.60 9.09
CA THR A 119 7.15 -13.56 9.28
C THR A 119 8.48 -12.80 9.38
N ASN A 120 9.49 -13.44 9.97
CA ASN A 120 10.89 -12.99 9.94
C ASN A 120 11.27 -11.66 10.62
N THR A 121 10.36 -10.92 11.26
CA THR A 121 10.71 -9.76 12.13
C THR A 121 10.28 -9.95 13.58
N SER A 122 10.84 -9.13 14.47
CA SER A 122 10.44 -9.00 15.88
C SER A 122 10.11 -7.55 16.28
N SER A 123 10.21 -6.59 15.36
CA SER A 123 9.97 -5.18 15.66
C SER A 123 8.49 -4.84 15.67
N SER A 124 8.12 -3.95 16.60
CA SER A 124 6.74 -3.51 16.87
C SER A 124 6.43 -2.14 16.29
N LEU A 125 7.47 -1.32 16.05
CA LEU A 125 7.39 0.00 15.45
C LEU A 125 8.49 0.17 14.41
N VAL A 126 8.13 0.61 13.21
CA VAL A 126 9.08 0.95 12.13
C VAL A 126 8.81 2.38 11.68
N GLU A 127 9.88 3.16 11.60
CA GLU A 127 9.83 4.59 11.29
C GLU A 127 10.76 4.92 10.12
N PHE A 128 10.22 5.48 9.06
CA PHE A 128 10.95 6.06 7.93
C PHE A 128 10.87 7.56 8.02
N ASP A 129 12.02 8.20 7.83
CA ASP A 129 12.13 9.63 7.83
C ASP A 129 12.94 10.07 6.61
N PHE A 130 12.25 10.46 5.54
CA PHE A 130 12.82 11.00 4.31
C PHE A 130 12.75 12.54 4.40
N ASN A 131 13.88 13.23 4.21
CA ASN A 131 13.97 14.69 4.25
C ASN A 131 14.77 15.20 3.02
N GLY A 132 14.51 14.59 1.86
CA GLY A 132 15.28 14.75 0.62
C GLY A 132 16.62 14.00 0.56
N VAL A 133 17.37 14.29 -0.51
CA VAL A 133 18.59 13.58 -0.96
C VAL A 133 19.60 13.35 0.18
N ASN A 134 20.04 12.10 0.31
CA ASN A 134 21.03 11.59 1.27
C ASN A 134 20.73 11.85 2.76
N SER A 135 19.48 12.15 3.11
CA SER A 135 19.04 12.38 4.51
C SER A 135 18.26 11.23 5.13
N THR A 136 17.84 10.25 4.33
CA THR A 136 16.95 9.15 4.71
C THR A 136 17.40 8.44 5.99
N SER A 137 16.46 8.19 6.91
CA SER A 137 16.73 7.37 8.10
C SER A 137 15.63 6.34 8.35
N LEU A 138 16.03 5.23 8.96
CA LEU A 138 15.18 4.10 9.32
C LEU A 138 15.39 3.76 10.80
N LYS A 139 14.34 3.76 11.61
CA LYS A 139 14.37 3.32 13.01
C LYS A 139 13.43 2.16 13.26
N LEU A 140 13.77 1.37 14.29
CA LEU A 140 13.05 0.19 14.72
C LEU A 140 12.94 0.16 16.22
N ASP A 141 11.72 0.26 16.74
CA ASP A 141 11.49 0.37 18.17
C ASP A 141 12.37 1.50 18.79
N GLY A 142 12.59 2.58 18.02
CA GLY A 142 13.48 3.71 18.30
C GLY A 142 14.96 3.55 17.89
N VAL A 143 15.42 2.35 17.50
CA VAL A 143 16.83 2.05 17.16
C VAL A 143 17.12 2.34 15.69
N LEU A 144 17.99 3.33 15.44
CA LEU A 144 18.48 3.69 14.10
C LEU A 144 19.23 2.52 13.43
N GLN A 145 18.91 2.26 12.16
CA GLN A 145 19.55 1.24 11.32
C GLN A 145 20.60 1.85 10.38
N SER A 146 21.54 1.02 9.92
CA SER A 146 22.47 1.40 8.85
C SER A 146 21.79 1.25 7.49
N ILE A 147 22.02 2.23 6.60
CA ILE A 147 21.66 2.18 5.17
C ILE A 147 22.95 1.89 4.37
N PRO A 148 22.93 1.11 3.26
CA PRO A 148 21.78 0.41 2.70
C PRO A 148 21.26 -0.69 3.63
N TYR A 149 19.94 -0.87 3.63
CA TYR A 149 19.24 -1.81 4.49
C TYR A 149 18.43 -2.81 3.65
N THR A 150 18.30 -4.07 4.07
CA THR A 150 17.53 -5.11 3.37
C THR A 150 16.77 -6.00 4.35
N THR A 151 15.55 -6.39 3.98
CA THR A 151 14.61 -7.15 4.82
C THR A 151 14.58 -8.66 4.52
N GLY A 152 13.85 -9.42 5.34
CA GLY A 152 13.17 -10.64 4.89
C GLY A 152 11.77 -10.34 4.31
N ALA A 153 11.16 -11.32 3.64
CA ALA A 153 9.81 -11.17 3.10
C ALA A 153 8.73 -11.07 4.19
N ILE A 154 7.66 -10.31 3.89
CA ILE A 154 6.45 -10.09 4.68
C ILE A 154 5.29 -10.78 3.95
N THR A 155 4.73 -11.83 4.54
CA THR A 155 3.69 -12.65 3.90
C THR A 155 2.29 -12.09 4.16
N ILE A 156 1.56 -11.76 3.08
CA ILE A 156 0.21 -11.18 3.12
C ILE A 156 -0.75 -12.11 2.36
N SER A 157 -1.98 -12.34 2.85
CA SER A 157 -2.95 -13.13 2.06
C SER A 157 -3.35 -12.43 0.77
N GLY A 158 -3.45 -13.18 -0.33
CA GLY A 158 -3.80 -12.64 -1.65
C GLY A 158 -5.04 -11.76 -1.67
N ALA A 159 -6.20 -12.28 -1.25
CA ALA A 159 -7.45 -11.51 -1.17
C ALA A 159 -7.37 -10.25 -0.27
N GLY A 160 -6.53 -10.29 0.77
CA GLY A 160 -6.27 -9.13 1.62
C GLY A 160 -5.42 -8.07 0.93
N ALA A 161 -4.40 -8.49 0.19
CA ALA A 161 -3.59 -7.60 -0.62
C ALA A 161 -4.42 -6.98 -1.75
N THR A 162 -5.15 -7.78 -2.53
CA THR A 162 -5.89 -7.27 -3.71
C THR A 162 -7.05 -6.36 -3.34
N SER A 163 -7.76 -6.61 -2.22
CA SER A 163 -8.73 -5.64 -1.70
C SER A 163 -8.09 -4.33 -1.23
N LEU A 164 -6.89 -4.39 -0.63
CA LEU A 164 -6.18 -3.21 -0.13
C LEU A 164 -5.62 -2.34 -1.27
N PHE A 165 -4.83 -2.92 -2.17
CA PHE A 165 -4.25 -2.16 -3.29
C PHE A 165 -5.33 -1.76 -4.30
N GLY A 166 -6.34 -2.59 -4.54
CA GLY A 166 -7.48 -2.25 -5.40
C GLY A 166 -8.31 -1.06 -4.89
N THR A 167 -8.37 -0.84 -3.58
CA THR A 167 -9.06 0.34 -3.01
C THR A 167 -8.16 1.56 -2.84
N LEU A 168 -6.90 1.40 -2.43
CA LEU A 168 -5.96 2.51 -2.24
C LEU A 168 -5.43 3.10 -3.55
N LEU A 169 -5.29 2.28 -4.59
CA LEU A 169 -4.74 2.68 -5.90
C LEU A 169 -5.83 2.83 -6.97
N GLY A 170 -7.12 2.66 -6.61
CA GLY A 170 -8.24 2.68 -7.56
C GLY A 170 -8.34 1.46 -8.49
N LEU A 171 -7.41 0.50 -8.40
CA LEU A 171 -7.30 -0.67 -9.30
C LEU A 171 -8.40 -1.74 -9.14
N GLY A 172 -9.45 -1.48 -8.34
CA GLY A 172 -10.53 -2.44 -8.07
C GLY A 172 -11.33 -2.90 -9.29
N SER A 173 -11.30 -2.17 -10.41
CA SER A 173 -11.89 -2.59 -11.69
C SER A 173 -11.04 -3.61 -12.46
N PHE A 174 -9.75 -3.73 -12.13
CA PHE A 174 -8.83 -4.71 -12.70
C PHE A 174 -8.75 -5.97 -11.83
N LEU A 175 -8.81 -5.81 -10.50
CA LEU A 175 -8.69 -6.87 -9.50
C LEU A 175 -10.04 -7.54 -9.16
N VAL A 176 -10.81 -7.93 -10.18
CA VAL A 176 -12.19 -8.45 -10.04
C VAL A 176 -12.30 -9.97 -9.87
N ASN A 177 -11.23 -10.71 -10.15
CA ASN A 177 -11.21 -12.18 -10.05
C ASN A 177 -11.07 -12.65 -8.59
N PRO A 178 -11.60 -13.82 -8.20
CA PRO A 178 -11.33 -14.42 -6.89
C PRO A 178 -9.82 -14.67 -6.70
N VAL A 179 -9.30 -14.41 -5.50
CA VAL A 179 -7.87 -14.52 -5.17
C VAL A 179 -7.66 -15.35 -3.90
N SER A 180 -6.64 -16.19 -3.92
CA SER A 180 -6.23 -17.08 -2.82
C SER A 180 -4.71 -17.23 -2.80
N GLY A 181 -4.16 -17.90 -1.78
CA GLY A 181 -2.71 -17.95 -1.57
C GLY A 181 -2.16 -16.68 -0.91
N THR A 182 -0.90 -16.36 -1.16
CA THR A 182 -0.17 -15.24 -0.52
C THR A 182 0.67 -14.44 -1.51
N VAL A 183 0.91 -13.18 -1.14
CA VAL A 183 1.89 -12.28 -1.74
C VAL A 183 2.98 -12.03 -0.71
N ASP A 184 4.23 -12.14 -1.11
CA ASP A 184 5.40 -11.92 -0.27
C ASP A 184 6.06 -10.58 -0.63
N VAL A 185 6.01 -9.61 0.29
CA VAL A 185 6.54 -8.26 0.08
C VAL A 185 7.92 -8.14 0.73
N SER A 186 8.93 -7.76 -0.05
CA SER A 186 10.27 -7.45 0.47
C SER A 186 10.80 -6.14 -0.11
N TYR A 187 11.91 -5.63 0.41
CA TYR A 187 12.48 -4.36 -0.03
C TYR A 187 14.00 -4.24 0.19
N LYS A 188 14.58 -3.16 -0.33
CA LYS A 188 15.89 -2.62 -0.01
C LYS A 188 15.80 -1.09 0.10
N LEU A 189 16.30 -0.53 1.19
CA LEU A 189 16.38 0.91 1.40
C LEU A 189 17.80 1.41 1.07
N PHE A 190 17.89 2.47 0.28
CA PHE A 190 19.10 3.21 -0.01
C PHE A 190 18.98 4.64 0.52
N GLN A 191 19.99 5.47 0.31
CA GLN A 191 19.99 6.87 0.76
C GLN A 191 18.97 7.75 0.02
N ASP A 192 18.70 7.43 -1.25
CA ASP A 192 17.90 8.24 -2.18
C ASP A 192 16.74 7.45 -2.84
N SER A 193 16.59 6.17 -2.50
CA SER A 193 15.60 5.28 -3.12
C SER A 193 15.16 4.12 -2.23
N ILE A 194 14.02 3.51 -2.60
CA ILE A 194 13.55 2.22 -2.08
C ILE A 194 13.28 1.29 -3.25
N GLU A 195 13.89 0.11 -3.29
CA GLU A 195 13.44 -0.98 -4.14
C GLU A 195 12.45 -1.83 -3.35
N ILE A 196 11.21 -1.96 -3.79
CA ILE A 196 10.22 -2.90 -3.23
C ILE A 196 10.03 -4.02 -4.25
N LEU A 197 10.07 -5.27 -3.78
CA LEU A 197 9.78 -6.46 -4.57
C LEU A 197 8.46 -7.05 -4.07
N ILE A 198 7.51 -7.24 -4.99
CA ILE A 198 6.23 -7.90 -4.76
C ILE A 198 6.30 -9.27 -5.43
N ASP A 199 6.31 -10.34 -4.64
CA ASP A 199 6.37 -11.73 -5.11
C ASP A 199 4.97 -12.37 -5.03
N GLU A 200 4.40 -12.67 -6.18
CA GLU A 200 3.09 -13.28 -6.41
C GLU A 200 3.22 -14.79 -6.76
N THR A 201 4.40 -15.41 -6.60
CA THR A 201 4.62 -16.86 -6.86
C THR A 201 3.69 -17.77 -6.05
N ASN A 202 3.29 -17.32 -4.85
CA ASN A 202 2.36 -18.03 -3.97
C ASN A 202 0.88 -17.60 -4.17
N LEU A 203 0.59 -16.77 -5.16
CA LEU A 203 -0.75 -16.24 -5.44
C LEU A 203 -1.51 -17.12 -6.44
N VAL A 204 -2.82 -17.28 -6.23
CA VAL A 204 -3.69 -18.03 -7.14
C VAL A 204 -5.01 -17.29 -7.32
N GLY A 205 -5.22 -16.74 -8.52
CA GLY A 205 -6.35 -15.88 -8.86
C GLY A 205 -5.96 -14.85 -9.90
N GLY A 206 -6.55 -13.65 -9.85
CA GLY A 206 -5.97 -12.47 -10.51
C GLY A 206 -4.82 -11.89 -9.68
N SER A 207 -3.74 -11.50 -10.34
CA SER A 207 -2.53 -10.89 -9.75
C SER A 207 -2.52 -9.36 -9.91
N PHE A 208 -1.55 -8.69 -9.28
CA PHE A 208 -1.22 -7.31 -9.63
C PHE A 208 -0.52 -7.24 -10.98
N GLU A 209 0.31 -8.23 -11.32
CA GLU A 209 0.90 -8.36 -12.67
C GLU A 209 -0.19 -8.33 -13.77
N ASP A 210 -1.30 -9.06 -13.64
CA ASP A 210 -2.44 -8.98 -14.57
C ASP A 210 -3.01 -7.56 -14.69
N ALA A 211 -3.11 -6.83 -13.56
CA ALA A 211 -3.63 -5.46 -13.53
C ALA A 211 -2.65 -4.45 -14.15
N LEU A 212 -1.35 -4.61 -13.92
CA LEU A 212 -0.27 -3.80 -14.50
C LEU A 212 -0.17 -4.06 -16.01
N LEU A 213 -0.23 -5.32 -16.44
CA LEU A 213 -0.32 -5.70 -17.86
C LEU A 213 -1.57 -5.12 -18.53
N ALA A 214 -2.72 -5.09 -17.86
CA ALA A 214 -3.93 -4.48 -18.39
C ALA A 214 -3.83 -2.94 -18.51
N LEU A 215 -3.08 -2.29 -17.60
CA LEU A 215 -2.84 -0.84 -17.61
C LEU A 215 -1.82 -0.44 -18.68
N ASP A 216 -0.69 -1.14 -18.79
CA ASP A 216 0.34 -0.88 -19.80
C ASP A 216 -0.12 -1.23 -21.24
N ASN A 217 -1.09 -2.14 -21.39
CA ASN A 217 -1.70 -2.42 -22.69
C ASN A 217 -2.86 -1.48 -23.07
N LEU A 218 -3.31 -0.61 -22.17
CA LEU A 218 -4.60 0.07 -22.27
C LEU A 218 -4.71 0.90 -23.56
N PRO A 219 -5.79 0.73 -24.37
CA PRO A 219 -5.95 1.48 -25.60
C PRO A 219 -6.35 2.94 -25.33
N ALA A 220 -6.01 3.84 -26.26
CA ALA A 220 -6.36 5.27 -26.22
C ALA A 220 -7.89 5.56 -26.20
N VAL A 221 -8.72 4.56 -26.46
CA VAL A 221 -10.17 4.59 -26.20
C VAL A 221 -10.50 3.40 -25.31
N ASN A 222 -10.65 3.67 -24.01
CA ASN A 222 -10.88 2.67 -22.96
C ASN A 222 -12.06 3.09 -22.05
N PRO A 223 -12.69 2.17 -21.29
CA PRO A 223 -13.84 2.48 -20.44
C PRO A 223 -13.48 3.21 -19.14
N PHE A 224 -12.20 3.41 -18.84
CA PHE A 224 -11.74 4.02 -17.59
C PHE A 224 -11.44 5.52 -17.71
N SER A 225 -11.37 6.05 -18.94
CA SER A 225 -10.93 7.43 -19.26
C SER A 225 -9.48 7.74 -18.86
N LEU A 226 -8.66 6.69 -18.70
CA LEU A 226 -7.23 6.75 -18.42
C LEU A 226 -6.42 6.95 -19.72
N PRO A 227 -5.12 7.32 -19.65
CA PRO A 227 -4.24 7.38 -20.81
C PRO A 227 -4.10 6.03 -21.55
N ALA A 228 -3.50 6.09 -22.75
CA ALA A 228 -3.01 4.89 -23.41
C ALA A 228 -1.73 4.39 -22.71
N GLY A 229 -1.63 3.08 -22.48
CA GLY A 229 -0.42 2.48 -21.92
C GLY A 229 0.75 2.44 -22.91
N ASN A 230 1.98 2.47 -22.39
CA ASN A 230 3.21 2.62 -23.17
C ASN A 230 3.66 1.31 -23.88
N ARG A 231 3.14 0.16 -23.45
CA ARG A 231 3.45 -1.19 -23.94
C ARG A 231 4.93 -1.56 -23.86
N ASN A 232 5.54 -1.17 -22.75
CA ASN A 232 6.98 -1.26 -22.55
C ASN A 232 7.39 -2.07 -21.29
N ALA A 233 6.43 -2.65 -20.57
CA ALA A 233 6.58 -3.29 -19.26
C ALA A 233 7.09 -2.35 -18.14
N ILE A 234 6.79 -1.06 -18.25
CA ILE A 234 7.14 -0.02 -17.28
C ILE A 234 5.92 0.89 -17.06
N ILE A 235 5.59 1.15 -15.79
CA ILE A 235 4.62 2.19 -15.40
C ILE A 235 5.33 3.09 -14.41
N ASP A 236 5.64 4.31 -14.82
CA ASP A 236 6.37 5.32 -14.06
C ASP A 236 5.58 6.63 -13.91
N GLY A 237 5.89 7.40 -12.87
CA GLY A 237 5.14 8.61 -12.53
C GLY A 237 5.46 9.16 -11.14
N THR A 238 4.55 9.93 -10.57
CA THR A 238 4.64 10.48 -9.21
C THR A 238 3.54 9.95 -8.30
N PHE A 239 3.79 9.92 -7.00
CA PHE A 239 2.83 9.46 -5.99
C PHE A 239 2.74 10.41 -4.80
N ALA A 240 1.56 10.44 -4.16
CA ALA A 240 1.31 11.18 -2.93
C ALA A 240 0.44 10.38 -1.95
N ALA A 241 0.93 10.13 -0.74
CA ALA A 241 0.24 9.40 0.31
C ALA A 241 0.25 10.18 1.64
N ASN A 242 -0.92 10.31 2.26
CA ASN A 242 -1.08 11.09 3.50
C ASN A 242 -2.25 10.53 4.35
N GLY A 243 -2.17 10.66 5.67
CA GLY A 243 -3.20 10.21 6.60
C GLY A 243 -2.87 8.88 7.28
N VAL A 244 -3.90 8.09 7.65
CA VAL A 244 -3.74 6.95 8.55
C VAL A 244 -4.60 5.76 8.12
N LEU A 245 -3.98 4.59 7.98
CA LEU A 245 -4.67 3.29 7.94
C LEU A 245 -4.58 2.65 9.33
N PHE A 246 -5.68 2.12 9.89
CA PHE A 246 -5.67 1.53 11.25
C PHE A 246 -6.42 0.21 11.38
N THR A 247 -5.88 -0.67 12.23
CA THR A 247 -6.45 -2.00 12.56
C THR A 247 -7.66 -1.86 13.46
N VAL A 248 -8.62 -2.77 13.25
CA VAL A 248 -9.47 -3.26 14.33
C VAL A 248 -9.42 -4.80 14.31
N PRO A 249 -8.91 -5.48 15.35
CA PRO A 249 -9.04 -6.93 15.46
C PRO A 249 -10.53 -7.33 15.41
N GLU A 250 -10.91 -8.34 14.61
CA GLU A 250 -12.28 -8.83 14.62
C GLU A 250 -12.57 -9.63 15.92
N PRO A 251 -13.74 -9.44 16.58
CA PRO A 251 -14.02 -10.10 17.86
C PRO A 251 -14.22 -11.62 17.80
N ALA A 252 -14.39 -12.20 16.61
CA ALA A 252 -14.48 -13.65 16.38
C ALA A 252 -14.18 -13.94 14.91
N THR A 253 -13.17 -14.78 14.64
CA THR A 253 -12.42 -14.74 13.37
C THR A 253 -11.69 -13.40 13.22
N LEU A 254 -10.94 -13.22 12.14
CA LEU A 254 -9.87 -12.24 12.02
C LEU A 254 -9.82 -11.74 10.52
N GLY A 255 -9.51 -10.45 10.18
CA GLY A 255 -8.80 -10.03 8.91
C GLY A 255 -8.90 -8.57 8.37
N MET A 256 -7.89 -7.68 8.09
CA MET A 256 -6.40 -7.61 7.87
C MET A 256 -5.84 -6.21 8.30
N LEU A 257 -4.51 -5.92 8.25
CA LEU A 257 -3.95 -4.55 8.04
C LEU A 257 -2.45 -4.48 7.65
N GLY A 258 -2.08 -3.54 6.77
CA GLY A 258 -1.21 -2.41 7.20
C GLY A 258 0.25 -2.36 6.75
N LEU A 259 0.71 -3.36 6.02
CA LEU A 259 2.12 -3.77 6.14
C LEU A 259 3.03 -3.54 4.94
N GLY A 260 2.56 -2.85 3.89
CA GLY A 260 3.36 -2.62 2.66
C GLY A 260 4.73 -1.95 2.88
N LEU A 261 4.94 -1.30 4.03
CA LEU A 261 6.21 -0.68 4.42
C LEU A 261 6.71 -1.12 5.82
N ALA A 262 5.97 -1.98 6.54
CA ALA A 262 6.05 -2.04 8.01
C ALA A 262 6.90 -3.17 8.59
N GLY A 263 6.81 -4.39 8.08
CA GLY A 263 7.58 -5.53 8.63
C GLY A 263 9.08 -5.49 8.29
N LEU A 264 9.51 -4.42 7.62
CA LEU A 264 10.63 -4.38 6.69
C LEU A 264 12.00 -4.31 7.41
N ALA A 265 12.07 -4.18 8.74
CA ALA A 265 13.30 -4.44 9.49
C ALA A 265 12.97 -4.90 10.95
N ALA A 266 13.83 -5.57 11.74
CA ALA A 266 15.28 -5.83 11.63
C ALA A 266 15.66 -7.26 11.21
N ALA A 267 16.54 -7.39 10.22
CA ALA A 267 17.16 -8.62 9.77
C ALA A 267 18.63 -8.69 10.24
N ARG A 268 18.86 -8.76 11.57
CA ARG A 268 20.20 -9.04 12.10
C ARG A 268 20.57 -10.50 11.76
N ARG A 269 21.26 -10.69 10.63
CA ARG A 269 21.78 -11.99 10.15
C ARG A 269 22.39 -12.77 11.32
N ARG A 270 21.68 -13.81 11.77
CA ARG A 270 22.10 -14.63 12.91
C ARG A 270 23.42 -15.30 12.52
N LYS A 271 24.52 -14.81 13.09
CA LYS A 271 25.88 -15.26 12.75
C LYS A 271 25.96 -16.77 13.00
N ALA A 272 26.39 -17.52 12.00
CA ALA A 272 26.59 -18.95 12.14
C ALA A 272 27.60 -19.22 13.27
N ALA A 273 27.32 -20.27 14.04
CA ALA A 273 28.24 -20.92 14.97
C ALA A 273 28.84 -22.14 14.27
#